data_AF-A0A6P0X013-F1
#
_entry.id   AF-A0A6P0X013-F1
#
_cell.length_a   1.000
_cell.length_b   1.000
_cell.length_c   1.000
_cell.angle_alpha   90.00
_cell.angle_beta   90.00
_cell.angle_gamma   90.00
#
_symmetry.space_group_name_H-M   'P 1'
#
loop_
_entity.id
_entity.type
_entity.pdbx_description
1 polymer ?
#
loop_
_entity_poly.entity_id
_entity_poly.type
_entity_poly.pdbx_seq_one_letter_code
_entity_poly.pdbx_strand_id
1 'polypeptide(L)' 'MAAIVITSHGTLGDNLPLVALGQALKERGHQVLMAIGRPMHPYALKAGLEVVSHGRLPIGHTL' A
#
# COMPACT_ATOMS: atom_id res chain seq x y z
N MET A 1 10.64 -14.31 8.76
CA MET A 1 9.42 -13.49 8.91
C MET A 1 9.82 -12.07 9.26
N ALA A 2 9.36 -11.08 8.51
CA ALA A 2 9.66 -9.65 8.75
C ALA A 2 8.40 -8.82 8.54
N ALA A 3 8.34 -7.66 9.19
CA ALA A 3 7.31 -6.65 8.96
C ALA A 3 7.83 -5.64 7.93
N ILE A 4 7.10 -5.45 6.84
CA ILE A 4 7.51 -4.65 5.68
C ILE A 4 6.40 -3.64 5.36
N VAL A 5 6.78 -2.37 5.27
CA VAL A 5 5.92 -1.31 4.77
C VAL A 5 6.38 -0.96 3.36
N ILE A 6 5.46 -1.00 2.40
CA ILE A 6 5.71 -0.59 1.02
C ILE A 6 4.90 0.67 0.74
N THR A 7 5.58 1.73 0.32
CA THR A 7 4.95 3.00 -0.03
C THR A 7 5.24 3.37 -1.47
N SER A 8 4.25 3.92 -2.16
CA SER A 8 4.41 4.49 -3.49
C SER A 8 3.49 5.66 -3.69
N HIS A 9 3.99 6.67 -4.40
CA HIS A 9 3.20 7.78 -4.89
C HIS A 9 3.30 7.80 -6.41
N GLY A 10 2.18 7.91 -7.10
CA GLY A 10 2.16 7.89 -8.56
C GLY A 10 0.86 7.36 -9.12
N THR A 11 0.92 6.94 -10.36
CA THR A 11 -0.19 6.43 -11.16
C THR A 11 -0.31 4.92 -11.05
N LEU A 12 -1.27 4.33 -11.76
CA LEU A 12 -1.50 2.89 -11.79
C LEU A 12 -0.21 2.11 -12.14
N GLY A 13 0.55 2.57 -13.13
CA GLY A 13 1.78 1.90 -13.59
C GLY A 13 2.88 1.83 -12.54
N ASP A 14 2.95 2.83 -11.66
CA ASP A 14 3.93 2.89 -10.57
C ASP A 14 3.57 1.95 -9.41
N ASN A 15 2.26 1.79 -9.16
CA ASN A 15 1.77 1.06 -8.00
C ASN A 15 1.59 -0.45 -8.25
N LEU A 16 1.19 -0.87 -9.46
CA LEU A 16 0.92 -2.29 -9.74
C LEU A 16 2.12 -3.22 -9.50
N PRO A 17 3.36 -2.87 -9.93
CA PRO A 17 4.52 -3.69 -9.63
C PRO A 17 4.77 -3.84 -8.13
N LEU A 18 4.49 -2.79 -7.34
CA LEU A 18 4.66 -2.85 -5.89
C LEU A 18 3.56 -3.66 -5.20
N VAL A 19 2.34 -3.65 -5.72
CA VAL A 19 1.27 -4.56 -5.26
C VAL A 19 1.69 -6.01 -5.51
N ALA A 20 2.20 -6.33 -6.70
CA ALA A 20 2.68 -7.67 -7.02
C ALA A 20 3.86 -8.09 -6.12
N LEU A 21 4.80 -7.18 -5.87
CA LEU A 21 5.90 -7.41 -4.92
C LEU A 21 5.39 -7.68 -3.50
N GLY A 22 4.44 -6.87 -3.02
CA GLY A 22 3.83 -7.05 -1.71
C GLY A 22 3.17 -8.41 -1.57
N GLN A 23 2.42 -8.85 -2.59
CA GLN A 23 1.80 -10.17 -2.62
C GLN A 23 2.85 -11.28 -2.55
N ALA A 24 3.91 -11.21 -3.36
CA ALA A 24 4.98 -12.20 -3.37
C ALA A 24 5.78 -12.23 -2.05
N LEU A 25 5.86 -11.12 -1.31
CA LEU A 25 6.45 -11.09 0.04
C LEU A 25 5.51 -11.72 1.07
N LYS A 26 4.21 -11.43 0.98
CA LYS A 26 3.20 -12.04 1.85
C LYS A 26 3.15 -13.56 1.68
N GLU A 27 3.19 -14.06 0.45
CA GLU A 27 3.25 -15.50 0.14
C GLU A 27 4.49 -16.20 0.70
N ARG A 28 5.61 -15.46 0.89
CA ARG A 28 6.82 -15.95 1.56
C ARG A 28 6.75 -15.89 3.10
N GLY A 29 5.61 -15.48 3.67
CA GLY A 29 5.41 -15.40 5.12
C GLY A 29 5.87 -14.09 5.75
N HIS A 30 5.96 -13.00 4.99
CA HIS A 30 6.17 -11.66 5.54
C HIS A 30 4.83 -10.98 5.89
N GLN A 31 4.84 -10.13 6.91
CA GLN A 31 3.74 -9.21 7.17
C GLN A 31 3.96 -7.97 6.31
N VAL A 32 2.99 -7.61 5.48
CA VAL A 32 3.12 -6.55 4.48
C VAL A 32 1.98 -5.56 4.61
N LEU A 33 2.33 -4.29 4.79
CA LEU A 33 1.41 -3.16 4.79
C LEU A 33 1.69 -2.23 3.61
N MET A 34 0.69 -1.99 2.78
CA MET A 34 0.74 -1.04 1.67
C MET A 34 0.33 0.35 2.15
N ALA A 35 1.25 1.31 2.15
CA ALA A 35 0.95 2.73 2.35
C ALA A 35 0.82 3.40 0.97
N ILE A 36 -0.36 3.35 0.36
CA ILE A 36 -0.63 3.86 -1.00
C ILE A 36 -1.87 4.78 -1.03
N GLY A 37 -1.97 5.66 -2.02
CA GLY A 37 -3.08 6.59 -2.16
C GLY A 37 -4.43 5.86 -2.28
N ARG A 38 -5.51 6.46 -1.75
CA ARG A 38 -6.88 5.88 -1.75
C ARG A 38 -7.33 5.28 -3.09
N PRO A 39 -7.07 5.89 -4.27
CA PRO A 39 -7.46 5.31 -5.56
C PRO A 39 -6.83 3.93 -5.84
N MET A 40 -5.70 3.61 -5.21
CA MET A 40 -4.98 2.35 -5.40
C MET A 40 -5.39 1.25 -4.42
N HIS A 41 -6.16 1.57 -3.38
CA HIS A 41 -6.60 0.60 -2.36
C HIS A 41 -7.29 -0.65 -2.95
N PRO A 42 -8.19 -0.54 -3.94
CA PRO A 42 -8.86 -1.72 -4.50
C PRO A 42 -7.88 -2.75 -5.08
N TYR A 43 -6.74 -2.33 -5.64
CA TYR A 43 -5.75 -3.23 -6.21
C TYR A 43 -4.98 -3.98 -5.12
N ALA A 44 -4.55 -3.29 -4.06
CA ALA A 44 -3.87 -3.91 -2.92
C ALA A 44 -4.80 -4.87 -2.16
N LEU A 45 -6.06 -4.47 -1.91
CA LEU A 45 -7.06 -5.32 -1.25
C LEU A 45 -7.38 -6.56 -2.08
N LYS A 46 -7.52 -6.43 -3.41
CA LYS A 46 -7.75 -7.57 -4.31
C LYS A 46 -6.58 -8.55 -4.32
N ALA A 47 -5.35 -8.07 -4.11
CA ALA A 47 -4.16 -8.90 -3.93
C ALA A 47 -4.04 -9.50 -2.51
N GLY A 48 -5.04 -9.29 -1.65
CA GLY A 48 -5.06 -9.77 -0.27
C GLY A 48 -4.08 -9.05 0.65
N LEU A 49 -3.64 -7.84 0.32
CA LEU A 49 -2.72 -7.05 1.14
C LEU A 49 -3.47 -6.13 2.11
N GLU A 50 -2.84 -5.85 3.24
CA GLU A 50 -3.28 -4.78 4.14
C GLU A 50 -2.89 -3.44 3.55
N VAL A 51 -3.76 -2.42 3.70
CA VAL A 51 -3.55 -1.12 3.08
C VAL A 51 -3.96 0.03 4.02
N VAL A 52 -3.14 1.08 4.03
CA VAL A 52 -3.42 2.37 4.66
C VAL A 52 -3.21 3.49 3.64
N SER A 53 -3.90 4.61 3.84
CA SER A 53 -3.69 5.80 3.02
C SER A 53 -2.43 6.53 3.47
N HIS A 54 -1.52 6.84 2.54
CA HIS A 54 -0.53 7.90 2.76
C HIS A 54 -0.99 9.17 2.05
N GLY A 55 -0.71 10.32 2.66
CA GLY A 55 -1.12 11.61 2.14
C GLY A 55 -1.13 12.64 3.25
N ARG A 56 -0.91 13.91 2.88
CA ARG A 56 -0.96 15.04 3.79
C ARG A 56 -2.40 15.20 4.31
N LEU A 57 -2.58 15.25 5.64
CA LEU A 57 -3.83 15.73 6.24
C LEU A 57 -4.19 17.06 5.55
N PRO A 58 -5.45 17.29 5.13
CA PRO A 58 -5.84 18.61 4.66
C PRO A 58 -5.47 19.61 5.77
N ILE A 59 -4.62 20.57 5.42
CA ILE A 59 -4.34 21.75 6.23
C ILE A 59 -5.71 22.42 6.46
N GLY A 60 -6.33 22.20 7.61
CA GLY A 60 -7.68 22.69 7.89
C GLY A 60 -8.48 22.00 9.00
N HIS A 61 -8.08 20.82 9.46
CA HIS A 61 -8.67 20.25 10.69
C HIS A 61 -7.72 20.47 11.87
N THR A 62 -7.80 21.68 12.43
CA THR A 62 -7.44 21.93 13.82
C THR A 62 -8.43 21.16 14.70
N LEU A 63 -7.91 20.49 15.72
CA LEU A 63 -8.67 19.88 16.82
C LEU A 63 -9.61 20.89 17.49
#